data_AF-M8AWF4-F1
#
_entry.id   AF-M8AWF4-F1
#
_cell.length_a   1.000
_cell.length_b   1.000
_cell.length_c   1.000
_cell.angle_alpha   90.00
_cell.angle_beta   90.00
_cell.angle_gamma   90.00
#
_symmetry.space_group_name_H-M   'P 1'
#
loop_
_entity.id
_entity.type
_entity.pdbx_description
1 polymer ?
#
loop_
_entity_poly.entity_id
_entity_poly.type
_entity_poly.pdbx_seq_one_letter_code
_entity_poly.pdbx_strand_id
1 'polypeptide(L)'
;MRPAPPSFSVNRLSVRNASAQRHAEVDYDFFLTAVNPNKVTALWYKDGGAARLLHRGTALAKAADVGTPEDGGVDAKDFNVLLRGGGGHATPKAVEKALGGSKKEAVALELAVEFPVQVHVGALAFAAKRLAVACEMRTAGLGKPVHIPSQKCRSSFGK
;
A
#
# COMPACT_ATOMS: atom_id res chain seq x y z
N MET A 1 9.12 -8.16 26.08
CA MET A 1 8.41 -8.85 24.98
C MET A 1 8.50 -7.98 23.73
N ARG A 2 8.82 -8.54 22.56
CA ARG A 2 8.86 -7.79 21.28
C ARG A 2 7.70 -8.28 20.41
N PRO A 3 6.74 -7.43 20.03
CA PRO A 3 5.62 -7.87 19.20
C PRO A 3 6.12 -8.27 17.81
N ALA A 4 5.51 -9.31 17.25
CA ALA A 4 5.70 -9.66 15.85
C ALA A 4 4.92 -8.68 14.96
N PRO A 5 5.46 -8.23 13.82
CA PRO A 5 4.73 -7.35 12.93
C PRO A 5 3.53 -8.08 12.28
N PRO A 6 2.42 -7.40 11.98
CA PRO A 6 1.29 -7.99 11.27
C PRO A 6 1.66 -8.44 9.88
N SER A 7 1.12 -9.55 9.38
CA SER A 7 1.20 -9.86 7.94
C SER A 7 0.19 -9.00 7.17
N PHE A 8 0.51 -8.67 5.92
CA PHE A 8 -0.35 -7.88 5.04
C PHE A 8 -0.61 -8.61 3.72
N SER A 9 -1.75 -8.33 3.11
CA SER A 9 -2.07 -8.67 1.72
C SER A 9 -2.74 -7.49 1.03
N VAL A 10 -2.48 -7.33 -0.26
CA VAL A 10 -3.21 -6.43 -1.15
C VAL A 10 -4.39 -7.19 -1.73
N ASN A 11 -5.60 -6.82 -1.33
CA ASN A 11 -6.82 -7.49 -1.77
C ASN A 11 -7.37 -6.86 -3.04
N ARG A 12 -7.24 -5.53 -3.19
CA ARG A 12 -7.70 -4.80 -4.36
C ARG A 12 -6.71 -3.72 -4.77
N LEU A 13 -6.56 -3.54 -6.07
CA LEU A 13 -5.96 -2.36 -6.69
C LEU A 13 -6.97 -1.79 -7.68
N SER A 14 -7.27 -0.50 -7.57
CA SER A 14 -8.07 0.25 -8.54
C SER A 14 -7.26 1.42 -9.05
N VAL A 15 -7.35 1.66 -10.37
CA VAL A 15 -6.71 2.79 -11.01
C VAL A 15 -7.78 3.78 -11.47
N ARG A 16 -7.59 5.06 -11.14
CA ARG A 16 -8.48 6.16 -11.52
C ARG A 16 -7.72 7.17 -12.39
N ASN A 17 -8.46 7.96 -13.17
CA ASN A 17 -7.92 8.99 -14.06
C ASN A 17 -6.95 8.48 -15.16
N ALA A 18 -7.04 7.20 -15.53
CA ALA A 18 -6.21 6.60 -16.57
C ALA A 18 -6.57 7.01 -18.03
N SER A 19 -7.40 8.04 -18.25
CA SER A 19 -8.01 8.32 -19.57
C SER A 19 -7.27 9.38 -20.42
N ALA A 20 -6.91 8.95 -21.64
CA ALA A 20 -6.71 9.65 -22.93
C ALA A 20 -5.74 10.83 -23.08
N GLN A 21 -5.37 11.56 -22.03
CA GLN A 21 -4.33 12.58 -22.15
C GLN A 21 -2.99 11.96 -21.75
N ARG A 22 -2.04 11.91 -22.70
CA ARG A 22 -0.62 11.78 -22.35
C ARG A 22 -0.39 12.88 -21.31
N HIS A 23 0.12 12.54 -20.13
CA HIS A 23 0.34 13.43 -18.97
C HIS A 23 -0.77 13.56 -17.90
N ALA A 24 -1.89 12.84 -17.97
CA ALA A 24 -2.85 12.83 -16.85
C ALA A 24 -2.25 12.16 -15.60
N GLU A 25 -2.41 12.77 -14.43
CA GLU A 25 -2.05 12.17 -13.14
C GLU A 25 -2.96 10.96 -12.87
N VAL A 26 -2.33 9.80 -12.65
CA VAL A 26 -3.01 8.53 -12.42
C VAL A 26 -3.04 8.23 -10.93
N ASP A 27 -4.23 8.06 -10.38
CA ASP A 27 -4.40 7.70 -8.98
C ASP A 27 -4.52 6.18 -8.81
N TYR A 28 -3.89 5.67 -7.76
CA TYR A 28 -3.87 4.26 -7.40
C TYR A 28 -4.48 4.08 -6.02
N ASP A 29 -5.54 3.28 -5.95
CA ASP A 29 -6.33 3.03 -4.76
C ASP A 29 -6.15 1.55 -4.37
N PHE A 30 -5.45 1.33 -3.25
CA PHE A 30 -5.16 0.01 -2.72
C PHE A 30 -6.05 -0.30 -1.52
N PHE A 31 -6.59 -1.50 -1.48
CA PHE A 31 -7.22 -2.07 -0.29
C PHE A 31 -6.31 -3.15 0.27
N LEU A 32 -5.81 -2.96 1.48
CA LEU A 32 -4.95 -3.91 2.19
C LEU A 32 -5.69 -4.51 3.38
N THR A 33 -5.42 -5.79 3.64
CA THR A 33 -5.81 -6.45 4.88
C THR A 33 -4.57 -6.80 5.70
N ALA A 34 -4.64 -6.57 7.00
CA ALA A 34 -3.62 -6.93 7.99
C ALA A 34 -4.11 -8.08 8.88
N VAL A 35 -3.19 -8.95 9.27
CA VAL A 35 -3.41 -9.99 10.28
C VAL A 35 -2.38 -9.82 11.37
N ASN A 36 -2.82 -9.39 12.54
CA ASN A 36 -1.98 -9.27 13.73
C ASN A 36 -1.76 -10.66 14.36
N PRO A 37 -0.53 -11.20 14.40
CA PRO A 37 -0.27 -12.52 14.97
C PRO A 37 -0.21 -12.52 16.50
N ASN A 38 -0.21 -11.34 17.15
CA ASN A 38 -0.01 -11.24 18.59
C ASN A 38 -1.33 -11.42 19.33
N LYS A 39 -1.41 -12.40 20.24
CA LYS A 39 -2.64 -12.71 20.99
C LYS A 39 -3.03 -11.66 22.05
N VAL A 40 -2.05 -10.95 22.59
CA VAL A 40 -2.22 -10.04 23.74
C VAL A 40 -1.80 -8.60 23.39
N THR A 41 -1.22 -8.41 22.20
CA THR A 41 -0.74 -7.09 21.76
C THR A 41 -1.66 -6.55 20.67
N ALA A 42 -2.27 -5.40 20.94
CA ALA A 42 -3.01 -4.64 19.94
C ALA A 42 -2.12 -3.55 19.33
N LEU A 43 -2.35 -3.23 18.06
CA LEU A 43 -1.72 -2.11 17.39
C LEU A 43 -2.75 -1.03 17.15
N TRP A 44 -2.52 0.15 17.71
CA TRP A 44 -3.37 1.31 17.51
C TRP A 44 -2.74 2.17 16.42
N TYR A 45 -3.29 2.09 15.22
CA TYR A 45 -2.86 2.85 14.06
C TYR A 45 -3.30 4.30 14.24
N LYS A 46 -2.34 5.21 14.06
CA LYS A 46 -2.53 6.66 14.18
C LYS A 46 -2.68 7.26 12.80
N ASP A 47 -3.22 8.49 12.75
CA ASP A 47 -3.27 9.28 11.52
C ASP A 47 -1.86 9.62 11.01
N GLY A 48 -1.76 9.90 9.70
CA GLY A 48 -0.52 10.23 9.03
C GLY A 48 0.09 9.02 8.32
N GLY A 49 1.42 8.92 8.37
CA GLY A 49 2.15 7.90 7.63
C GLY A 49 2.51 8.35 6.21
N ALA A 50 2.97 7.41 5.39
CA ALA A 50 3.33 7.70 4.01
C ALA A 50 3.24 6.45 3.15
N ALA A 51 2.98 6.64 1.85
CA ALA A 51 3.01 5.55 0.89
C ALA A 51 3.69 5.95 -0.42
N ARG A 52 4.29 4.96 -1.08
CA ARG A 52 4.93 5.09 -2.39
C ARG A 52 4.63 3.87 -3.22
N LEU A 53 4.33 4.10 -4.50
CA LEU A 53 4.21 3.07 -5.51
C LEU A 53 5.35 3.21 -6.50
N LEU A 54 6.04 2.10 -6.79
CA LEU A 54 7.14 2.07 -7.73
C LEU A 54 6.92 0.96 -8.78
N HIS A 55 7.56 1.15 -9.94
CA HIS A 55 7.78 0.11 -10.93
C HIS A 55 9.28 0.01 -11.20
N ARG A 56 9.90 -1.10 -10.78
CA ARG A 56 11.35 -1.34 -10.98
C ARG A 56 12.18 -0.17 -10.46
N GLY A 57 11.88 0.29 -9.25
CA GLY A 57 12.53 1.45 -8.62
C GLY A 57 12.11 2.84 -9.13
N THR A 58 11.33 2.94 -10.22
CA THR A 58 10.80 4.23 -10.69
C THR A 58 9.52 4.58 -9.95
N ALA A 59 9.49 5.72 -9.25
CA ALA A 59 8.29 6.16 -8.53
C ALA A 59 7.16 6.52 -9.49
N LEU A 60 5.98 5.97 -9.25
CA LEU A 60 4.76 6.21 -10.02
C LEU A 60 3.81 7.17 -9.28
N ALA A 61 3.62 6.94 -7.99
CA ALA A 61 2.67 7.65 -7.17
C ALA A 61 3.15 7.70 -5.71
N LYS A 62 2.66 8.67 -4.95
CA LYS A 62 2.96 8.82 -3.53
C LYS A 62 1.76 9.36 -2.75
N ALA A 63 1.78 9.14 -1.46
CA ALA A 63 0.91 9.77 -0.49
C ALA A 63 1.77 10.24 0.69
N ALA A 64 1.61 11.50 1.09
CA ALA A 64 2.25 12.06 2.29
C ALA A 64 1.46 11.74 3.57
N ASP A 65 0.30 11.11 3.42
CA ASP A 65 -0.59 10.67 4.48
C ASP A 65 -1.37 9.46 3.94
N VAL A 66 -1.45 8.38 4.72
CA VAL A 66 -2.20 7.17 4.33
C VAL A 66 -3.60 7.11 4.95
N GLY A 67 -3.98 8.13 5.71
CA GLY A 67 -5.28 8.25 6.35
C GLY A 67 -5.46 7.30 7.53
N THR A 68 -6.64 7.39 8.14
CA THR A 68 -7.06 6.52 9.24
C THR A 68 -7.61 5.20 8.67
N PRO A 69 -7.35 4.04 9.31
CA PRO A 69 -8.00 2.79 8.93
C PRO A 69 -9.52 2.84 9.08
N GLU A 70 -10.25 2.07 8.28
CA GLU A 70 -11.72 2.18 8.20
C GLU A 70 -12.45 1.85 9.51
N ASP A 71 -11.84 1.02 10.36
CA ASP A 71 -12.37 0.56 11.65
C ASP A 71 -11.96 1.45 12.84
N GLY A 72 -11.38 2.62 12.58
CA GLY A 72 -10.98 3.58 13.62
C GLY A 72 -9.60 3.31 14.23
N GLY A 73 -8.83 2.38 13.67
CA GLY A 73 -7.39 2.25 13.96
C GLY A 73 -7.04 1.33 15.13
N VAL A 74 -8.00 0.86 15.94
CA VAL A 74 -7.72 -0.07 17.05
C VAL A 74 -7.67 -1.49 16.54
N ASP A 75 -6.48 -2.09 16.54
CA ASP A 75 -6.19 -3.42 15.97
C ASP A 75 -6.74 -3.56 14.55
N ALA A 76 -6.56 -2.48 13.78
CA ALA A 76 -7.17 -2.32 12.49
C ALA A 76 -6.77 -3.43 11.52
N LYS A 77 -7.76 -3.91 10.76
CA LYS A 77 -7.56 -5.00 9.79
C LYS A 77 -7.56 -4.48 8.37
N ASP A 78 -8.34 -3.46 8.07
CA ASP A 78 -8.60 -3.06 6.69
C ASP A 78 -8.21 -1.61 6.44
N PHE A 79 -7.50 -1.39 5.34
CA PHE A 79 -6.85 -0.12 5.02
C PHE A 79 -7.09 0.25 3.56
N ASN A 80 -7.65 1.45 3.32
CA ASN A 80 -7.61 2.07 2.00
C ASN A 80 -6.42 3.02 1.92
N VAL A 81 -5.56 2.80 0.92
CA VAL A 81 -4.39 3.65 0.69
C VAL A 81 -4.51 4.24 -0.71
N LEU A 82 -4.81 5.54 -0.77
CA LEU A 82 -4.87 6.31 -2.01
C LEU A 82 -3.52 6.98 -2.28
N LEU A 83 -2.86 6.58 -3.36
CA LEU A 83 -1.66 7.24 -3.85
C LEU A 83 -1.98 8.05 -5.08
N ARG A 84 -1.58 9.32 -5.07
CA ARG A 84 -1.75 10.21 -6.21
C ARG A 84 -0.55 10.11 -7.13
N GLY A 85 -0.84 10.00 -8.43
CA GLY A 85 0.19 10.04 -9.48
C GLY A 85 0.90 11.38 -9.43
N GLY A 86 2.22 11.37 -9.55
CA GLY A 86 3.01 12.59 -9.41
C GLY A 86 4.36 12.34 -8.75
N GLY A 87 5.40 12.45 -9.56
CA GLY A 87 6.78 12.24 -9.13
C GLY A 87 7.82 12.97 -9.98
N GLY A 88 7.40 13.86 -10.88
CA GLY A 88 8.29 14.59 -11.80
C GLY A 88 8.95 13.72 -12.88
N HIS A 89 8.78 12.39 -12.83
CA HIS A 89 9.31 11.46 -13.82
C HIS A 89 8.24 11.02 -14.81
N ALA A 90 8.66 10.76 -16.05
CA ALA A 90 7.78 10.18 -17.06
C ALA A 90 7.36 8.76 -16.66
N THR A 91 6.07 8.46 -16.84
CA THR A 91 5.53 7.13 -16.59
C THR A 91 6.24 6.10 -17.48
N PRO A 92 6.76 4.99 -16.92
CA PRO A 92 7.42 3.97 -17.73
C PRO A 92 6.46 3.38 -18.79
N LYS A 93 6.95 3.18 -20.02
CA LYS A 93 6.15 2.66 -21.15
C LYS A 93 5.36 1.39 -20.84
N ALA A 94 5.92 0.48 -20.03
CA ALA A 94 5.22 -0.75 -19.62
C ALA A 94 3.97 -0.44 -18.78
N VAL A 95 4.07 0.53 -17.88
CA VAL A 95 2.95 1.00 -17.06
C VAL A 95 1.92 1.73 -17.93
N GLU A 96 2.36 2.61 -18.84
CA GLU A 96 1.46 3.28 -19.80
C GLU A 96 0.66 2.29 -20.64
N LYS A 97 1.31 1.27 -21.21
CA LYS A 97 0.62 0.21 -21.97
C LYS A 97 -0.41 -0.54 -21.12
N ALA A 98 -0.07 -0.86 -19.87
CA ALA A 98 -0.95 -1.58 -18.96
C ALA A 98 -2.16 -0.74 -18.52
N LEU A 99 -1.97 0.56 -18.33
CA LEU A 99 -3.03 1.54 -18.10
C LEU A 99 -3.96 1.65 -19.32
N GLY A 100 -3.38 1.64 -20.53
CA GLY A 100 -4.10 1.59 -21.81
C GLY A 100 -4.82 0.27 -22.10
N GLY A 101 -4.86 -0.66 -21.15
CA GLY A 101 -5.62 -1.91 -21.26
C GLY A 101 -4.86 -3.09 -21.87
N SER A 102 -3.55 -2.96 -22.12
CA SER A 102 -2.74 -4.11 -22.54
C SER A 102 -2.67 -5.14 -21.41
N LYS A 103 -3.16 -6.36 -21.70
CA LYS A 103 -3.04 -7.53 -20.82
C LYS A 103 -1.85 -8.44 -21.17
N LYS A 104 -1.06 -8.07 -22.18
CA LYS A 104 0.00 -8.91 -22.74
C LYS A 104 1.29 -8.89 -21.92
N GLU A 105 1.51 -7.85 -21.14
CA GLU A 105 2.72 -7.67 -20.33
C GLU A 105 2.32 -7.55 -18.87
N ALA A 106 2.82 -8.46 -18.03
CA ALA A 106 2.63 -8.35 -16.59
C ALA A 106 3.45 -7.16 -16.06
N VAL A 107 2.83 -6.31 -15.24
CA VAL A 107 3.50 -5.16 -14.62
C VAL A 107 3.91 -5.53 -13.20
N ALA A 108 5.20 -5.38 -12.91
CA ALA A 108 5.72 -5.46 -11.56
C ALA A 108 5.48 -4.13 -10.84
N LEU A 109 4.84 -4.17 -9.68
CA LEU A 109 4.63 -3.02 -8.82
C LEU A 109 5.22 -3.28 -7.44
N GLU A 110 5.74 -2.24 -6.82
CA GLU A 110 6.29 -2.25 -5.48
C GLU A 110 5.55 -1.19 -4.66
N LEU A 111 4.72 -1.62 -3.73
CA LEU A 111 4.02 -0.75 -2.80
C LEU A 111 4.79 -0.71 -1.48
N ALA A 112 5.17 0.48 -1.04
CA ALA A 112 5.73 0.73 0.28
C ALA A 112 4.77 1.62 1.07
N VAL A 113 4.41 1.20 2.29
CA VAL A 113 3.50 1.92 3.18
C VAL A 113 4.13 1.98 4.56
N GLU A 114 4.04 3.14 5.22
CA GLU A 114 4.44 3.32 6.60
C GLU A 114 3.27 3.80 7.43
N PHE A 115 2.90 3.04 8.45
CA PHE A 115 1.89 3.42 9.42
C PHE A 115 2.54 3.85 10.74
N PRO A 116 2.17 5.01 11.31
CA PRO A 116 2.46 5.30 12.70
C PRO A 116 1.56 4.43 13.58
N VAL A 117 2.15 3.67 14.51
CA VAL A 117 1.43 2.75 15.38
C VAL A 117 1.83 2.93 16.84
N GLN A 118 0.85 2.83 17.72
CA GLN A 118 1.02 2.77 19.15
C GLN A 118 0.82 1.32 19.59
N VAL A 119 1.83 0.73 20.21
CA VAL A 119 1.75 -0.67 20.70
C VAL A 119 1.02 -0.68 22.04
N HIS A 120 0.06 -1.59 22.21
CA HIS A 120 -0.65 -1.83 23.47
C HIS A 120 -0.52 -3.29 23.90
N VAL A 121 -0.31 -3.55 25.19
CA VAL A 121 -0.38 -4.89 25.78
C VAL A 121 -1.44 -4.87 26.88
N GLY A 122 -2.58 -5.53 26.64
CA GLY A 122 -3.78 -5.32 27.46
C GLY A 122 -4.20 -3.85 27.46
N ALA A 123 -4.46 -3.29 28.65
CA ALA A 123 -4.85 -1.89 28.82
C ALA A 123 -3.68 -0.88 28.79
N LEU A 124 -2.43 -1.35 28.73
CA LEU A 124 -1.24 -0.50 28.83
C LEU A 124 -0.71 -0.11 27.46
N ALA A 125 -0.47 1.19 27.26
CA ALA A 125 0.20 1.74 26.07
C ALA A 125 1.73 1.71 26.24
N PHE A 126 2.45 1.33 25.19
CA PHE A 126 3.91 1.18 25.17
C PHE A 126 4.58 2.16 24.21
N ALA A 127 5.68 1.77 23.54
CA ALA A 127 6.37 2.63 22.60
C ALA A 127 5.56 2.85 21.33
N ALA A 128 5.53 4.10 20.86
CA ALA A 128 5.16 4.43 19.48
C ALA A 128 6.22 3.88 18.52
N LYS A 129 5.79 3.35 17.39
CA LYS A 129 6.65 2.75 16.36
C LYS A 129 6.14 3.13 14.97
N ARG A 130 7.00 2.97 13.97
CA ARG A 130 6.58 2.96 12.56
C ARG A 130 6.49 1.52 12.09
N LEU A 131 5.35 1.13 11.55
CA LEU A 131 5.16 -0.15 10.89
C LEU A 131 5.38 0.05 9.39
N ALA A 132 6.49 -0.45 8.86
CA ALA A 132 6.77 -0.45 7.44
C ALA A 132 6.21 -1.72 6.80
N VAL A 133 5.51 -1.57 5.68
CA VAL A 133 4.93 -2.63 4.86
C VAL A 133 5.47 -2.47 3.44
N ALA A 134 6.01 -3.54 2.88
CA ALA A 134 6.50 -3.59 1.52
C ALA A 134 5.87 -4.77 0.79
N CYS A 135 5.12 -4.50 -0.27
CA CYS A 135 4.47 -5.50 -1.12
C CYS A 135 5.03 -5.45 -2.54
N GLU A 136 5.63 -6.55 -2.97
CA GLU A 136 5.97 -6.78 -4.37
C GLU A 136 4.80 -7.52 -5.03
N MET A 137 4.30 -7.02 -6.15
CA MET A 137 3.17 -7.63 -6.85
C MET A 137 3.39 -7.65 -8.36
N ARG A 138 2.78 -8.65 -9.01
CA ARG A 138 2.63 -8.67 -10.47
C ARG A 138 1.16 -8.50 -10.80
N THR A 139 0.86 -7.61 -11.74
CA THR A 139 -0.50 -7.40 -12.27
C THR A 139 -0.57 -7.82 -13.73
N ALA A 140 -1.72 -8.37 -14.16
CA ALA A 140 -1.94 -8.77 -15.56
C ALA A 140 -2.39 -7.59 -16.47
N GLY A 141 -2.09 -6.35 -16.05
CA GLY A 141 -2.60 -5.11 -16.61
C GLY A 141 -3.00 -4.13 -15.49
N LEU A 142 -3.36 -2.90 -15.86
CA LEU A 142 -3.84 -1.87 -14.93
C LEU A 142 -5.21 -1.28 -15.32
N GLY A 143 -5.84 -1.84 -16.35
CA GLY A 143 -7.24 -1.56 -16.68
C GLY A 143 -8.20 -2.11 -15.63
N LYS A 144 -9.43 -1.62 -15.61
CA LYS A 144 -10.47 -2.09 -14.66
C LYS A 144 -11.10 -3.40 -15.15
N PRO A 145 -11.24 -4.44 -14.30
CA PRO A 145 -10.64 -4.61 -12.97
C PRO A 145 -9.15 -5.02 -13.03
N VAL A 146 -8.35 -4.56 -12.07
CA VAL A 146 -6.93 -4.95 -11.98
C VAL A 146 -6.82 -6.33 -11.36
N HIS A 147 -6.22 -7.26 -12.09
CA HIS A 147 -5.97 -8.61 -11.59
C HIS A 147 -4.54 -8.73 -11.07
N ILE A 148 -4.40 -9.20 -9.82
CA ILE A 148 -3.12 -9.39 -9.11
C ILE A 148 -2.85 -10.91 -9.00
N PRO A 149 -2.25 -11.56 -10.01
CA PRO A 149 -1.95 -13.00 -9.99
C PRO A 149 -0.96 -13.42 -8.91
N SER A 150 -0.09 -12.52 -8.44
CA SER A 150 0.88 -12.85 -7.39
C SER A 150 1.29 -11.62 -6.61
N GLN A 151 1.53 -11.82 -5.32
CA GLN A 151 2.04 -10.81 -4.42
C GLN A 151 2.88 -11.44 -3.31
N LYS A 152 3.79 -10.65 -2.76
CA LYS A 152 4.56 -10.98 -1.57
C LYS A 152 4.73 -9.73 -0.74
N CYS A 153 4.10 -9.72 0.43
CA CYS A 153 4.19 -8.63 1.39
C CYS A 153 5.11 -9.01 2.55
N ARG A 154 5.90 -8.04 3.02
CA ARG A 154 6.71 -8.11 4.22
C ARG A 154 6.42 -6.89 5.06
N SER A 155 6.47 -7.07 6.38
CA SER A 155 6.28 -5.98 7.32
C SER A 155 7.35 -6.02 8.40
N SER A 156 7.65 -4.86 8.96
CA SER A 156 8.60 -4.74 10.06
C SER A 156 8.32 -3.49 10.88
N PHE A 157 8.57 -3.58 12.18
CA PHE A 157 8.62 -2.38 13.00
C PHE A 157 9.97 -1.69 12.78
N GLY A 158 9.92 -0.43 12.35
CA GLY A 158 11.06 0.48 12.36
C GLY A 158 11.59 0.67 13.78
N LYS A 159 12.85 1.13 13.87
CA LYS A 159 13.47 1.50 15.13
C LYS A 159 12.79 2.72 15.72
#